data_AF-A0A3Q7QJP3-F1
#
_entry.id   AF-A0A3Q7QJP3-F1
#
_cell.length_a   1.000
_cell.length_b   1.000
_cell.length_c   1.000
_cell.angle_alpha   90.00
_cell.angle_beta   90.00
_cell.angle_gamma   90.00
#
_symmetry.space_group_name_H-M   'P 1'
#
loop_
_entity.id
_entity.type
_entity.pdbx_description
1 polymer ?
#
loop_
_entity_poly.entity_id
_entity_poly.type
_entity_poly.pdbx_seq_one_letter_code
_entity_poly.pdbx_strand_id
1 'polypeptide(L)'
;MPLEMSPFGCWGLPTALLVLFCCPGSGEGFEVHMYPEQLVVEPGGSKLINCSTSCAQPQTGGLETALTKTLLESGAQWKQYLISNISRDTVIHCYFTCFGNQKLKSLNISVVYPPQQVLLKLQPAWVAVGRSFIVECHVPAVKPLESLTLTLLHGQEALCNKTFARGDDSVREATATHSSTAHREDGHHNFSCHARLDLRSLGGGIVHRVSEPQMLEVYEPRPDSLRPLPLPP
;
A
#
# COMPACT_ATOMS: atom_id res chain seq x y z
N MET A 1 105.38 0.00 33.81
CA MET A 1 105.39 1.14 32.87
C MET A 1 104.24 0.93 31.88
N PRO A 2 103.55 2.01 31.49
CA PRO A 2 102.09 2.19 31.57
C PRO A 2 101.37 1.87 30.23
N LEU A 3 100.05 1.68 30.17
CA LEU A 3 99.01 2.72 29.98
C LEU A 3 97.63 2.04 30.23
N GLU A 4 96.79 2.52 31.14
CA GLU A 4 95.81 3.62 31.01
C GLU A 4 94.40 3.18 30.52
N MET A 5 93.42 3.72 31.27
CA MET A 5 92.04 4.07 30.92
C MET A 5 90.96 2.98 30.75
N SER A 6 90.15 2.86 31.83
CA SER A 6 88.70 2.63 31.84
C SER A 6 87.93 3.80 31.15
N PRO A 7 86.57 3.94 31.17
CA PRO A 7 85.46 3.05 31.59
C PRO A 7 84.20 3.12 30.66
N PHE A 8 83.10 2.50 31.11
CA PHE A 8 81.67 2.75 30.82
C PHE A 8 80.97 2.01 29.67
N GLY A 9 79.83 1.38 30.03
CA GLY A 9 78.78 1.03 29.08
C GLY A 9 77.90 -0.12 29.52
N CYS A 10 77.02 0.11 30.51
CA CYS A 10 75.98 -0.82 30.93
C CYS A 10 75.01 -1.08 29.77
N TRP A 11 74.98 -2.28 29.22
CA TRP A 11 74.02 -2.68 28.17
C TRP A 11 72.68 -3.06 28.82
N GLY A 12 71.81 -2.07 29.00
CA GLY A 12 70.38 -2.30 29.24
C GLY A 12 69.65 -2.47 27.92
N LEU A 13 69.23 -3.69 27.60
CA LEU A 13 68.25 -3.97 26.54
C LEU A 13 66.86 -3.51 27.02
N PRO A 14 66.14 -2.64 26.28
CA PRO A 14 64.75 -2.36 26.60
C PRO A 14 63.89 -3.49 26.01
N THR A 15 63.32 -4.30 26.90
CA THR A 15 62.24 -5.23 26.57
C THR A 15 61.00 -4.43 26.21
N ALA A 16 60.69 -4.35 24.91
CA ALA A 16 59.45 -3.76 24.43
C ALA A 16 58.27 -4.66 24.87
N LEU A 17 57.48 -4.17 25.83
CA LEU A 17 56.19 -4.75 26.19
C LEU A 17 55.20 -4.52 25.02
N LEU A 18 54.94 -5.58 24.25
CA LEU A 18 53.78 -5.65 23.36
C LEU A 18 52.53 -5.83 24.22
N VAL A 19 51.88 -4.71 24.56
CA VAL A 19 50.54 -4.71 25.14
C VAL A 19 49.59 -5.16 24.03
N LEU A 20 49.16 -6.42 24.10
CA LEU A 20 47.98 -6.90 23.39
C LEU A 20 46.78 -6.08 23.87
N PHE A 21 46.46 -5.05 23.11
CA PHE A 21 45.22 -4.31 23.23
C PHE A 21 44.11 -5.26 22.77
N CYS A 22 43.64 -6.12 23.67
CA CYS A 22 42.32 -6.71 23.55
C CYS A 22 41.36 -5.53 23.61
N CYS A 23 41.04 -4.94 22.45
CA CYS A 23 39.80 -4.24 22.30
C CYS A 23 38.73 -5.28 22.66
N PRO A 24 37.97 -5.16 23.78
CA PRO A 24 36.67 -5.78 23.79
C PRO A 24 35.99 -5.22 22.56
N GLY A 25 35.62 -6.10 21.62
CA GLY A 25 34.95 -5.68 20.39
C GLY A 25 33.88 -4.68 20.80
N SER A 26 34.07 -3.44 20.38
CA SER A 26 33.04 -2.41 20.44
C SER A 26 31.81 -3.12 19.90
N GLY A 27 30.80 -3.33 20.75
CA GLY A 27 29.64 -4.13 20.36
C GLY A 27 29.01 -3.46 19.16
N GLU A 28 29.38 -3.92 17.96
CA GLU A 28 28.85 -3.39 16.72
C GLU A 28 27.35 -3.57 16.83
N GLY A 29 26.64 -2.44 16.83
CA GLY A 29 25.20 -2.46 16.93
C GLY A 29 24.66 -3.28 15.77
N PHE A 30 24.06 -4.43 16.06
CA PHE A 30 23.44 -5.25 15.02
C PHE A 30 22.08 -4.70 14.62
N GLU A 31 21.56 -5.06 13.46
CA GLU A 31 20.25 -4.67 12.98
C GLU A 31 19.39 -5.90 12.69
N VAL A 32 18.08 -5.68 12.65
CA VAL A 32 17.09 -6.68 12.24
C VAL A 32 16.36 -6.11 11.03
N HIS A 33 16.34 -6.88 9.96
CA HIS A 33 15.65 -6.55 8.72
C HIS A 33 14.49 -7.50 8.50
N MET A 34 13.50 -7.02 7.74
CA MET A 34 12.36 -7.82 7.34
C MET A 34 12.08 -7.57 5.87
N TYR A 35 11.83 -8.63 5.11
CA TYR A 35 11.38 -8.55 3.73
C TYR A 35 10.07 -9.32 3.54
N PRO A 36 9.06 -8.73 2.89
CA PRO A 36 9.02 -7.34 2.40
C PRO A 36 8.90 -6.31 3.54
N GLU A 37 9.24 -5.05 3.27
CA GLU A 37 9.15 -3.95 4.26
C GLU A 37 7.75 -3.34 4.38
N GLN A 38 6.90 -3.56 3.37
CA GLN A 38 5.50 -3.18 3.32
C GLN A 38 4.71 -4.30 2.66
N LEU A 39 3.49 -4.57 3.13
CA LEU A 39 2.73 -5.71 2.65
C LEU A 39 1.22 -5.45 2.69
N VAL A 40 0.59 -5.58 1.52
CA VAL A 40 -0.86 -5.76 1.39
C VAL A 40 -1.20 -7.18 0.96
N VAL A 41 -2.35 -7.65 1.43
CA VAL A 41 -2.88 -8.95 1.08
C VAL A 41 -4.38 -8.86 0.85
N GLU A 42 -4.89 -9.73 -0.02
CA GLU A 42 -6.33 -9.99 -0.07
C GLU A 42 -6.73 -10.92 1.10
N PRO A 43 -8.00 -10.91 1.52
CA PRO A 43 -8.48 -11.70 2.65
C PRO A 43 -8.23 -13.20 2.47
N GLY A 44 -7.75 -13.85 3.53
CA GLY A 44 -7.41 -15.27 3.53
C GLY A 44 -6.09 -15.60 2.82
N GLY A 45 -5.39 -14.59 2.30
CA GLY A 45 -4.11 -14.77 1.63
C GLY A 45 -3.00 -15.27 2.57
N SER A 46 -1.97 -15.83 1.95
CA SER A 46 -0.73 -16.26 2.63
C SER A 46 0.47 -15.56 2.01
N LYS A 47 1.48 -15.25 2.81
CA LYS A 47 2.68 -14.53 2.37
C LYS A 47 3.95 -15.07 3.02
N LEU A 48 5.04 -15.00 2.26
CA LEU A 48 6.39 -15.29 2.72
C LEU A 48 6.98 -14.05 3.38
N ILE A 49 7.55 -14.23 4.57
CA ILE A 49 8.27 -13.21 5.31
C ILE A 49 9.68 -13.72 5.60
N ASN A 50 10.69 -12.92 5.27
CA ASN A 50 12.07 -13.19 5.61
C ASN A 50 12.52 -12.24 6.73
N CYS A 51 12.88 -12.81 7.87
CA CYS A 51 13.53 -12.12 8.97
C CYS A 51 15.04 -12.32 8.86
N SER A 52 15.83 -11.25 8.82
CA SER A 52 17.29 -11.35 8.79
C SER A 52 17.96 -10.39 9.77
N THR A 53 19.25 -10.62 10.04
CA THR A 53 20.04 -9.79 10.94
C THR A 53 21.47 -9.59 10.44
N SER A 54 22.08 -8.45 10.77
CA SER A 54 23.51 -8.22 10.55
C SER A 54 24.41 -8.88 11.61
N CYS A 55 23.84 -9.41 12.70
CA CYS A 55 24.60 -10.13 13.73
C CYS A 55 25.21 -11.42 13.15
N ALA A 56 26.54 -11.57 13.22
CA ALA A 56 27.25 -12.74 12.67
C ALA A 56 26.90 -14.06 13.38
N GLN A 57 26.65 -14.01 14.70
CA GLN A 57 26.36 -15.17 15.53
C GLN A 57 25.18 -14.88 16.47
N PRO A 58 23.93 -14.84 15.94
CA PRO A 58 22.77 -14.55 16.76
C PRO A 58 22.49 -15.72 17.71
N GLN A 59 22.16 -15.40 18.97
CA GLN A 59 21.78 -16.43 19.95
C GLN A 59 20.42 -17.03 19.62
N THR A 60 19.46 -16.17 19.32
CA THR A 60 18.09 -16.55 18.97
C THR A 60 17.52 -15.58 17.94
N GLY A 61 16.50 -16.03 17.22
CA GLY A 61 15.73 -15.16 16.34
C GLY A 61 14.47 -15.84 15.86
N GLY A 62 13.50 -15.05 15.43
CA GLY A 62 12.22 -15.55 14.98
C GLY A 62 11.26 -14.47 14.53
N LEU A 63 10.03 -14.91 14.28
CA LEU A 63 8.91 -14.06 13.90
C LEU A 63 7.80 -14.23 14.91
N GLU A 64 7.33 -13.15 15.51
CA GLU A 64 6.24 -13.11 16.48
C GLU A 64 4.97 -12.54 15.84
N THR A 65 3.87 -13.29 15.96
CA THR A 65 2.56 -12.94 15.39
C THR A 65 1.46 -13.81 16.00
N ALA A 66 0.23 -13.31 16.03
CA ALA A 66 -0.96 -14.08 16.36
C ALA A 66 -1.44 -14.98 15.19
N LEU A 67 -0.89 -14.79 13.99
CA LEU A 67 -1.25 -15.56 12.80
C LEU A 67 -0.59 -16.95 12.80
N THR A 68 -1.15 -17.86 12.02
CA THR A 68 -0.50 -19.15 11.76
C THR A 68 0.77 -18.93 10.95
N LYS A 69 1.91 -19.34 11.51
CA LYS A 69 3.24 -19.27 10.89
C LYS A 69 3.84 -20.66 10.75
N THR A 70 4.47 -20.91 9.61
CA THR A 70 5.28 -22.12 9.36
C THR A 70 6.69 -21.69 8.99
N LEU A 71 7.70 -22.21 9.70
CA LEU A 71 9.10 -22.01 9.32
C LEU A 71 9.38 -22.90 8.09
N LEU A 72 9.77 -22.30 6.97
CA LEU A 72 10.08 -23.04 5.75
C LEU A 72 11.57 -23.33 5.63
N GLU A 73 12.38 -22.29 5.83
CA GLU A 73 13.83 -22.36 5.67
C GLU A 73 14.52 -21.44 6.66
N SER A 74 15.77 -21.75 7.01
CA SER A 74 16.58 -20.89 7.87
C SER A 74 18.07 -21.04 7.61
N GLY A 75 18.78 -19.93 7.74
CA GLY A 75 20.23 -19.89 7.91
C GLY A 75 20.63 -19.37 9.29
N ALA A 76 21.93 -19.16 9.50
CA ALA A 76 22.44 -18.62 10.76
C ALA A 76 21.88 -17.21 11.06
N GLN A 77 21.79 -16.35 10.05
CA GLN A 77 21.44 -14.94 10.20
C GLN A 77 20.06 -14.59 9.61
N TRP A 78 19.28 -15.57 9.18
CA TRP A 78 17.97 -15.33 8.57
C TRP A 78 17.03 -16.52 8.72
N LYS A 79 15.73 -16.25 8.70
CA LYS A 79 14.64 -17.24 8.79
C LYS A 79 13.50 -16.83 7.87
N GLN A 80 13.00 -17.77 7.08
CA GLN A 80 11.87 -17.54 6.18
C GLN A 80 10.63 -18.28 6.68
N TYR A 81 9.54 -17.52 6.84
CA TYR A 81 8.25 -18.00 7.33
C TYR A 81 7.17 -17.86 6.28
N LEU A 82 6.29 -18.86 6.19
CA LEU A 82 4.98 -18.71 5.55
C LEU A 82 3.96 -18.31 6.62
N ILE A 83 3.41 -17.11 6.48
CA ILE A 83 2.28 -16.64 7.28
C ILE A 83 1.00 -16.88 6.49
N SER A 84 0.02 -17.55 7.11
CA SER A 84 -1.19 -18.03 6.41
C SER A 84 -2.48 -17.47 6.98
N ASN A 85 -3.53 -17.50 6.15
CA ASN A 85 -4.90 -17.12 6.51
C ASN A 85 -5.02 -15.70 7.08
N ILE A 86 -4.39 -14.74 6.41
CA ILE A 86 -4.39 -13.34 6.84
C ILE A 86 -5.74 -12.73 6.49
N SER A 87 -6.58 -12.49 7.49
CA SER A 87 -7.97 -12.03 7.30
C SER A 87 -8.25 -10.63 7.82
N ARG A 88 -7.34 -10.07 8.63
CA ARG A 88 -7.47 -8.73 9.22
C ARG A 88 -6.12 -8.03 9.25
N ASP A 89 -6.16 -6.71 9.26
CA ASP A 89 -4.99 -5.86 9.46
C ASP A 89 -4.27 -6.26 10.75
N THR A 90 -2.95 -6.39 10.70
CA THR A 90 -2.15 -6.88 11.82
C THR A 90 -0.72 -6.39 11.74
N VAL A 91 0.02 -6.60 12.82
CA VAL A 91 1.44 -6.27 12.91
C VAL A 91 2.21 -7.53 13.27
N ILE A 92 3.28 -7.80 12.54
CA ILE A 92 4.20 -8.90 12.83
C ILE A 92 5.57 -8.35 13.21
N HIS A 93 6.31 -9.11 14.01
CA HIS A 93 7.60 -8.68 14.54
C HIS A 93 8.68 -9.72 14.25
N CYS A 94 9.70 -9.36 13.47
CA CYS A 94 10.93 -10.13 13.43
C CYS A 94 11.79 -9.71 14.61
N TYR A 95 12.43 -10.65 15.29
CA TYR A 95 13.37 -10.36 16.36
C TYR A 95 14.62 -11.21 16.23
N PHE A 96 15.75 -10.66 16.68
CA PHE A 96 16.98 -11.40 16.91
C PHE A 96 17.64 -10.90 18.19
N THR A 97 18.31 -11.81 18.89
CA THR A 97 19.11 -11.54 20.08
C THR A 97 20.57 -11.79 19.75
N CYS A 98 21.40 -10.77 19.99
CA CYS A 98 22.83 -10.78 19.75
C CYS A 98 23.54 -10.14 20.95
N PHE A 99 24.63 -10.76 21.42
CA PHE A 99 25.37 -10.35 22.63
C PHE A 99 24.47 -10.03 23.85
N GLY A 100 23.38 -10.79 24.05
CA GLY A 100 22.42 -10.56 25.14
C GLY A 100 21.44 -9.40 24.93
N ASN A 101 21.55 -8.67 23.82
CA ASN A 101 20.64 -7.59 23.44
C ASN A 101 19.66 -8.08 22.37
N GLN A 102 18.36 -7.88 22.60
CA GLN A 102 17.32 -8.18 21.61
C GLN A 102 16.91 -6.94 20.83
N LYS A 103 16.79 -7.05 19.51
CA LYS A 103 16.21 -6.02 18.64
C LYS A 103 15.04 -6.59 17.85
N LEU A 104 14.10 -5.71 17.52
CA LEU A 104 12.89 -6.05 16.77
C LEU A 104 12.73 -5.16 15.54
N LYS A 105 12.12 -5.70 14.49
CA LYS A 105 11.61 -4.98 13.32
C LYS A 105 10.14 -5.35 13.13
N SER A 106 9.29 -4.34 13.02
CA SER A 106 7.85 -4.53 12.80
C SER A 106 7.49 -4.38 11.32
N LEU A 107 6.46 -5.09 10.89
CA LEU A 107 5.78 -4.92 9.60
C LEU A 107 4.28 -4.83 9.84
N ASN A 108 3.67 -3.76 9.33
CA ASN A 108 2.21 -3.64 9.25
C ASN A 108 1.74 -4.37 7.99
N ILE A 109 0.78 -5.26 8.16
CA ILE A 109 0.11 -5.98 7.07
C ILE A 109 -1.31 -5.44 6.98
N SER A 110 -1.68 -4.89 5.82
CA SER A 110 -3.03 -4.41 5.57
C SER A 110 -3.81 -5.36 4.67
N VAL A 111 -5.05 -5.65 5.05
CA VAL A 111 -5.96 -6.47 4.25
C VAL A 111 -6.79 -5.55 3.37
N VAL A 112 -6.61 -5.69 2.06
CA VAL A 112 -7.25 -4.83 1.05
C VAL A 112 -8.39 -5.55 0.36
N TYR A 113 -9.40 -4.80 -0.03
CA TYR A 113 -10.50 -5.27 -0.86
C TYR A 113 -10.51 -4.43 -2.13
N PRO A 114 -9.83 -4.87 -3.19
CA PRO A 114 -9.86 -4.18 -4.47
C PRO A 114 -11.28 -4.17 -5.07
N PRO A 115 -11.66 -3.13 -5.82
CA PRO A 115 -12.95 -3.11 -6.48
C PRO A 115 -13.06 -4.29 -7.45
N GLN A 116 -14.06 -5.15 -7.26
CA GLN A 116 -14.36 -6.25 -8.19
C GLN A 116 -15.30 -5.80 -9.31
N GLN A 117 -16.18 -4.84 -9.01
CA GLN A 117 -17.18 -4.31 -9.94
C GLN A 117 -17.22 -2.79 -9.84
N VAL A 118 -17.45 -2.15 -10.99
CA VAL A 118 -17.69 -0.72 -11.10
C VAL A 118 -18.96 -0.57 -11.91
N LEU A 119 -20.00 -0.01 -11.30
CA LEU A 119 -21.33 0.10 -11.87
C LEU A 119 -21.58 1.54 -12.30
N LEU A 120 -21.93 1.72 -13.57
CA LEU A 120 -22.36 3.01 -14.10
C LEU A 120 -23.88 3.00 -14.24
N LYS A 121 -24.52 4.12 -13.94
CA LYS A 121 -25.95 4.32 -14.15
C LYS A 121 -26.25 5.73 -14.62
N LEU A 122 -26.96 5.84 -15.73
CA LEU A 122 -27.52 7.10 -16.24
C LEU A 122 -28.98 7.23 -15.78
N GLN A 123 -29.33 8.36 -15.16
CA GLN A 123 -30.66 8.59 -14.60
C GLN A 123 -31.23 9.97 -14.99
N PRO A 124 -32.30 10.06 -15.79
CA PRO A 124 -32.93 8.95 -16.52
C PRO A 124 -32.03 8.45 -17.68
N ALA A 125 -32.22 7.21 -18.11
CA ALA A 125 -31.50 6.63 -19.25
C ALA A 125 -31.92 7.24 -20.60
N TRP A 126 -33.17 7.75 -20.66
CA TRP A 126 -33.74 8.43 -21.82
C TRP A 126 -34.21 9.83 -21.41
N VAL A 127 -33.64 10.87 -22.03
CA VAL A 127 -33.78 12.26 -21.58
C VAL A 127 -34.04 13.21 -22.76
N ALA A 128 -34.89 14.21 -22.55
CA ALA A 128 -35.14 15.22 -23.57
C ALA A 128 -33.95 16.20 -23.67
N VAL A 129 -33.65 16.68 -24.86
CA VAL A 129 -32.66 17.75 -25.07
C VAL A 129 -32.95 18.94 -24.13
N GLY A 130 -31.92 19.45 -23.46
CA GLY A 130 -32.01 20.57 -22.52
C GLY A 130 -32.52 20.22 -21.13
N ARG A 131 -32.80 18.94 -20.84
CA ARG A 131 -33.13 18.45 -19.49
C ARG A 131 -31.91 17.86 -18.81
N SER A 132 -31.91 17.90 -17.48
CA SER A 132 -30.81 17.35 -16.69
C SER A 132 -30.92 15.83 -16.54
N PHE A 133 -29.77 15.18 -16.43
CA PHE A 133 -29.62 13.78 -16.07
C PHE A 133 -28.41 13.62 -15.14
N ILE A 134 -28.38 12.51 -14.40
CA ILE A 134 -27.33 12.18 -13.45
C ILE A 134 -26.53 10.99 -14.00
N VAL A 135 -25.22 11.16 -14.01
CA VAL A 135 -24.23 10.10 -14.22
C VAL A 135 -23.77 9.63 -12.85
N GLU A 136 -24.10 8.40 -12.48
CA GLU A 136 -23.74 7.81 -11.20
C GLU A 136 -22.77 6.66 -11.41
N CYS A 137 -21.64 6.71 -10.72
CA CYS A 137 -20.71 5.60 -10.58
C CYS A 137 -20.75 5.04 -9.17
N HIS A 138 -20.90 3.74 -9.05
CA HIS A 138 -21.00 3.02 -7.79
C HIS A 138 -20.02 1.84 -7.75
N VAL A 139 -19.21 1.78 -6.70
CA VAL A 139 -18.33 0.66 -6.36
C VAL A 139 -18.87 0.03 -5.08
N PRO A 140 -19.41 -1.20 -5.12
CA PRO A 140 -20.09 -1.79 -3.97
C PRO A 140 -19.19 -2.10 -2.76
N ALA A 141 -17.92 -2.43 -3.00
CA ALA A 141 -17.01 -2.86 -1.97
C ALA A 141 -15.58 -2.45 -2.31
N VAL A 142 -14.96 -1.67 -1.43
CA VAL A 142 -13.56 -1.26 -1.52
C VAL A 142 -12.96 -1.04 -0.13
N LYS A 143 -11.68 -1.39 0.02
CA LYS A 143 -10.85 -1.07 1.19
C LYS A 143 -9.37 -1.01 0.76
N PRO A 144 -8.59 0.01 1.18
CA PRO A 144 -9.01 1.21 1.91
C PRO A 144 -9.71 2.21 0.99
N LEU A 145 -10.67 2.96 1.53
CA LEU A 145 -11.50 3.89 0.76
C LEU A 145 -10.70 5.13 0.31
N GLU A 146 -9.80 5.64 1.16
CA GLU A 146 -8.97 6.82 0.88
C GLU A 146 -7.98 6.64 -0.28
N SER A 147 -7.64 5.41 -0.61
CA SER A 147 -6.77 5.08 -1.75
C SER A 147 -7.56 5.02 -3.06
N LEU A 148 -8.90 5.12 -3.03
CA LEU A 148 -9.74 5.04 -4.20
C LEU A 148 -9.92 6.43 -4.83
N THR A 149 -9.88 6.45 -6.16
CA THR A 149 -10.30 7.58 -6.99
C THR A 149 -11.30 7.08 -8.01
N LEU A 150 -12.47 7.72 -8.08
CA LEU A 150 -13.47 7.47 -9.12
C LEU A 150 -13.43 8.60 -10.14
N THR A 151 -13.38 8.27 -11.42
CA THR A 151 -13.43 9.24 -12.51
C THR A 151 -14.59 8.88 -13.44
N LEU A 152 -15.53 9.81 -13.59
CA LEU A 152 -16.60 9.74 -14.58
C LEU A 152 -16.12 10.37 -15.87
N LEU A 153 -16.30 9.68 -16.99
CA LEU A 153 -15.92 10.16 -18.31
C LEU A 153 -17.09 10.11 -19.29
N HIS A 154 -17.08 11.04 -20.25
CA HIS A 154 -17.86 10.98 -21.48
C HIS A 154 -16.88 10.96 -22.66
N GLY A 155 -16.81 9.83 -23.37
CA GLY A 155 -15.72 9.57 -24.30
C GLY A 155 -14.37 9.60 -23.60
N GLN A 156 -13.55 10.60 -23.91
CA GLN A 156 -12.24 10.83 -23.27
C GLN A 156 -12.25 12.01 -22.28
N GLU A 157 -13.36 12.74 -22.19
CA GLU A 157 -13.48 13.91 -21.33
C GLU A 157 -13.83 13.48 -19.91
N ALA A 158 -13.06 13.98 -18.93
CA ALA A 158 -13.34 13.72 -17.52
C ALA A 158 -14.38 14.72 -16.99
N LEU A 159 -15.58 14.22 -16.67
CA LEU A 159 -16.68 15.02 -16.14
C LEU A 159 -16.54 15.29 -14.64
N CYS A 160 -16.08 14.28 -13.90
CA CYS A 160 -15.92 14.34 -12.46
C CYS A 160 -14.78 13.44 -12.03
N ASN A 161 -13.97 13.94 -11.10
CA ASN A 161 -12.99 13.15 -10.38
C ASN A 161 -13.28 13.26 -8.88
N LYS A 162 -13.55 12.13 -8.23
CA LYS A 162 -13.88 12.05 -6.82
C LYS A 162 -12.86 11.20 -6.08
N THR A 163 -12.25 11.83 -5.08
CA THR A 163 -11.45 11.16 -4.05
C THR A 163 -12.28 11.04 -2.76
N PHE A 164 -11.84 10.16 -1.86
CA PHE A 164 -12.53 9.90 -0.61
C PHE A 164 -11.66 10.28 0.57
N ALA A 165 -12.28 10.85 1.60
CA ALA A 165 -11.60 11.10 2.86
C ALA A 165 -11.26 9.78 3.55
N ARG A 166 -10.31 9.85 4.48
CA ARG A 166 -9.94 8.72 5.33
C ARG A 166 -11.17 8.17 6.05
N GLY A 167 -11.46 6.91 5.79
CA GLY A 167 -12.54 6.18 6.44
C GLY A 167 -12.09 5.44 7.69
N ASP A 168 -13.03 4.72 8.29
CA ASP A 168 -12.72 3.60 9.16
C ASP A 168 -12.10 2.44 8.35
N ASP A 169 -11.44 1.52 9.03
CA ASP A 169 -10.72 0.40 8.40
C ASP A 169 -11.65 -0.75 7.95
N SER A 170 -12.81 -0.39 7.39
CA SER A 170 -13.87 -1.30 6.97
C SER A 170 -14.06 -1.29 5.45
N VAL A 171 -14.69 -2.35 4.94
CA VAL A 171 -15.12 -2.41 3.54
C VAL A 171 -16.31 -1.48 3.37
N ARG A 172 -16.21 -0.56 2.41
CA ARG A 172 -17.23 0.46 2.15
C ARG A 172 -17.67 0.45 0.70
N GLU A 173 -18.88 0.94 0.48
CA GLU A 173 -19.33 1.37 -0.84
C GLU A 173 -18.79 2.77 -1.16
N ALA A 174 -18.64 3.07 -2.44
CA ALA A 174 -18.12 4.34 -2.91
C ALA A 174 -18.91 4.82 -4.14
N THR A 175 -19.45 6.04 -4.06
CA THR A 175 -20.27 6.62 -5.13
C THR A 175 -19.74 7.98 -5.58
N ALA A 176 -19.65 8.18 -6.89
CA ALA A 176 -19.43 9.48 -7.52
C ALA A 176 -20.63 9.82 -8.41
N THR A 177 -21.13 11.05 -8.30
CA THR A 177 -22.26 11.54 -9.12
C THR A 177 -21.88 12.83 -9.82
N HIS A 178 -22.35 12.98 -11.05
CA HIS A 178 -22.24 14.21 -11.82
C HIS A 178 -23.58 14.51 -12.49
N SER A 179 -24.08 15.73 -12.34
CA SER A 179 -25.29 16.19 -13.02
C SER A 179 -24.88 16.92 -14.29
N SER A 180 -25.41 16.50 -15.43
CA SER A 180 -25.20 17.15 -16.72
C SER A 180 -26.54 17.52 -17.36
N THR A 181 -26.50 18.33 -18.40
CA THR A 181 -27.65 18.67 -19.25
C THR A 181 -27.53 17.90 -20.55
N ALA A 182 -28.62 17.31 -21.03
CA ALA A 182 -28.61 16.50 -22.24
C ALA A 182 -28.51 17.35 -23.50
N HIS A 183 -27.48 17.07 -24.30
CA HIS A 183 -27.25 17.63 -25.61
C HIS A 183 -27.43 16.57 -26.71
N ARG A 184 -27.61 16.98 -27.97
CA ARG A 184 -27.85 16.04 -29.08
C ARG A 184 -26.63 15.14 -29.32
N GLU A 185 -25.45 15.71 -29.14
CA GLU A 185 -24.15 15.10 -29.28
C GLU A 185 -23.81 14.10 -28.17
N ASP A 186 -24.52 14.11 -27.04
CA ASP A 186 -24.25 13.19 -25.93
C ASP A 186 -24.48 11.73 -26.32
N GLY A 187 -25.37 11.49 -27.28
CA GLY A 187 -25.61 10.17 -27.87
C GLY A 187 -24.51 9.68 -28.81
N HIS A 188 -23.46 10.46 -29.08
CA HIS A 188 -22.35 10.05 -29.94
C HIS A 188 -21.20 9.38 -29.18
N HIS A 189 -21.12 9.57 -27.86
CA HIS A 189 -20.05 9.04 -27.03
C HIS A 189 -20.59 8.34 -25.79
N ASN A 190 -19.87 7.32 -25.34
CA ASN A 190 -20.26 6.56 -24.17
C ASN A 190 -19.79 7.25 -22.88
N PHE A 191 -20.61 7.16 -21.86
CA PHE A 191 -20.25 7.39 -20.48
C PHE A 191 -19.52 6.15 -19.94
N SER A 192 -18.50 6.36 -19.11
CA SER A 192 -17.78 5.30 -18.40
C SER A 192 -17.39 5.77 -17.01
N CYS A 193 -17.22 4.82 -16.08
CA CYS A 193 -16.61 5.10 -14.79
C CYS A 193 -15.32 4.31 -14.63
N HIS A 194 -14.26 5.00 -14.22
CA HIS A 194 -12.95 4.44 -13.94
C HIS A 194 -12.72 4.47 -12.42
N ALA A 195 -12.52 3.31 -11.82
CA ALA A 195 -12.11 3.16 -10.43
C ALA A 195 -10.61 2.84 -10.37
N ARG A 196 -9.85 3.70 -9.70
CA ARG A 196 -8.40 3.55 -9.50
C ARG A 196 -8.11 3.47 -8.01
N LEU A 197 -7.62 2.32 -7.55
CA LEU A 197 -7.18 2.07 -6.18
C LEU A 197 -5.64 2.04 -6.13
N ASP A 198 -5.03 2.99 -5.42
CA ASP A 198 -3.58 3.11 -5.31
C ASP A 198 -3.07 2.57 -3.97
N LEU A 199 -2.40 1.42 -4.00
CA LEU A 199 -1.91 0.71 -2.82
C LEU A 199 -0.38 0.81 -2.66
N ARG A 200 0.29 1.67 -3.42
CA ARG A 200 1.76 1.74 -3.44
C ARG A 200 2.36 2.09 -2.08
N SER A 201 1.72 2.97 -1.31
CA SER A 201 2.15 3.34 0.04
C SER A 201 2.06 2.19 1.06
N LEU A 202 1.35 1.12 0.71
CA LEU A 202 1.17 -0.07 1.54
C LEU A 202 1.98 -1.28 1.01
N GLY A 203 2.82 -1.08 -0.01
CA GLY A 203 3.59 -2.15 -0.65
C GLY A 203 2.81 -2.93 -1.72
N GLY A 204 1.66 -2.42 -2.16
CA GLY A 204 0.86 -2.97 -3.26
C GLY A 204 1.12 -2.28 -4.61
N GLY A 205 0.28 -2.61 -5.59
CA GLY A 205 0.26 -1.96 -6.90
C GLY A 205 -0.89 -0.97 -7.05
N ILE A 206 -1.14 -0.55 -8.29
CA ILE A 206 -2.35 0.18 -8.65
C ILE A 206 -3.34 -0.82 -9.24
N VAL A 207 -4.56 -0.86 -8.70
CA VAL A 207 -5.66 -1.63 -9.26
C VAL A 207 -6.59 -0.68 -10.00
N HIS A 208 -6.81 -0.95 -11.28
CA HIS A 208 -7.70 -0.17 -12.14
C HIS A 208 -8.85 -1.06 -12.63
N ARG A 209 -10.06 -0.52 -12.59
CA ARG A 209 -11.29 -1.14 -13.09
C ARG A 209 -12.13 -0.11 -13.80
N VAL A 210 -12.87 -0.56 -14.80
CA VAL A 210 -13.73 0.28 -15.63
C VAL A 210 -15.12 -0.35 -15.68
N SER A 211 -16.16 0.47 -15.63
CA SER A 211 -17.54 0.01 -15.81
C SER A 211 -17.81 -0.40 -17.24
N GLU A 212 -18.89 -1.15 -17.47
CA GLU A 212 -19.46 -1.24 -18.82
C GLU A 212 -19.84 0.18 -19.31
N PRO A 213 -19.50 0.54 -20.56
CA PRO A 213 -19.84 1.83 -21.13
C PRO A 213 -21.35 1.94 -21.38
N GLN A 214 -21.92 3.12 -21.16
CA GLN A 214 -23.35 3.39 -21.41
C GLN A 214 -23.53 4.61 -22.31
N MET A 215 -24.41 4.50 -23.29
CA MET A 215 -24.79 5.62 -24.14
C MET A 215 -26.06 6.27 -23.58
N LEU A 216 -26.12 7.60 -23.59
CA LEU A 216 -27.33 8.33 -23.21
C LEU A 216 -28.31 8.37 -24.38
N GLU A 217 -29.55 7.97 -24.14
CA GLU A 217 -30.60 8.13 -25.15
C GLU A 217 -31.18 9.54 -25.04
N VAL A 218 -31.08 10.32 -26.13
CA VAL A 218 -31.55 11.72 -26.16
C VAL A 218 -32.67 11.88 -27.19
N TYR A 219 -33.75 12.58 -26.83
CA TYR A 219 -34.87 12.86 -27.74
C TYR A 219 -35.25 14.34 -27.80
N GLU A 220 -35.85 14.74 -28.92
CA GLU A 220 -36.40 16.09 -29.09
C GLU A 220 -37.84 16.17 -28.56
N PRO A 221 -38.14 17.10 -27.64
CA PRO A 221 -39.51 17.32 -27.19
C PRO A 221 -40.36 17.93 -28.32
N ARG A 222 -41.61 17.47 -28.47
CA ARG A 222 -42.53 17.99 -29.49
C ARG A 222 -42.96 19.43 -29.17
N PRO A 223 -43.15 20.32 -30.17
CA PRO A 223 -43.51 21.72 -29.94
C PRO A 223 -44.84 21.97 -29.19
N ASP A 224 -45.80 21.03 -29.27
CA ASP A 224 -47.17 21.26 -28.78
C ASP A 224 -47.33 21.22 -27.25
N SER A 225 -46.33 20.78 -26.48
CA SER A 225 -46.39 20.75 -25.01
C SER A 225 -46.06 22.09 -24.32
N LEU A 226 -45.83 23.16 -25.08
CA LEU A 226 -45.44 24.49 -24.57
C LEU A 226 -46.53 25.57 -24.68
N ARG A 227 -47.76 25.22 -25.08
CA ARG A 227 -48.88 26.19 -25.09
C ARG A 227 -49.53 26.27 -23.72
N PRO A 228 -49.56 27.45 -23.05
CA PRO A 228 -50.46 27.68 -21.93
C PRO A 228 -51.90 27.50 -22.41
N LEU A 229 -52.71 26.75 -21.65
CA LEU A 229 -54.16 26.68 -21.85
C LEU A 229 -54.73 28.11 -21.81
N PRO A 230 -55.57 28.51 -22.77
CA PRO A 230 -56.24 29.80 -22.69
C PRO A 230 -57.13 29.85 -21.44
N LEU A 231 -57.01 30.93 -20.67
CA LEU A 231 -57.88 31.19 -19.53
C LEU A 231 -59.33 31.33 -20.03
N PRO A 232 -60.31 30.66 -19.38
CA PRO A 232 -61.71 30.80 -19.75
C PRO A 232 -62.22 32.24 -19.47
N PRO A 233 -63.27 32.67 -20.18
CA PRO A 233 -63.79 34.04 -20.13
C PRO A 233 -64.32 34.46 -18.76
#